data_AF-A0A538LMP2-F1
#
_entry.id   AF-A0A538LMP2-F1
#
_cell.length_a   1.000
_cell.length_b   1.000
_cell.length_c   1.000
_cell.angle_alpha   90.00
_cell.angle_beta   90.00
_cell.angle_gamma   90.00
#
_symmetry.space_group_name_H-M   'P 1'
#
loop_
_entity.id
_entity.type
_entity.pdbx_description
1 polymer ?
#
loop_
_entity_poly.entity_id
_entity_poly.type
_entity_poly.pdbx_seq_one_letter_code
_entity_poly.pdbx_strand_id
1 'polypeptide(L)'
;MRDRFLGQEVWEWAGLPVKECCQVMLDSPVQREFRKVLFSKIVPNLKKLGLLDAGDGWLRGRFGELGVLEYEDWEDTGAEYDRMQLEASGA
;
A
#
# COMPACT_ATOMS: atom_id res chain seq x y z
N MET A 1 -0.72 -5.53 7.12
CA MET A 1 -1.63 -4.86 6.15
C MET A 1 -2.59 -5.82 5.45
N ARG A 2 -2.18 -7.07 5.17
CA ARG A 2 -3.00 -8.07 4.47
C ARG A 2 -4.41 -8.25 5.04
N ASP A 3 -4.53 -8.39 6.36
CA ASP A 3 -5.80 -8.79 6.99
C ASP A 3 -6.66 -7.60 7.44
N ARG A 4 -6.19 -6.36 7.22
CA ARG A 4 -6.87 -5.15 7.74
C ARG A 4 -8.22 -4.86 7.07
N PHE A 5 -8.49 -5.45 5.91
CA PHE A 5 -9.72 -5.21 5.14
C PHE A 5 -10.62 -6.45 5.02
N LEU A 6 -10.46 -7.43 5.92
CA LEU A 6 -11.25 -8.65 5.88
C LEU A 6 -12.66 -8.50 6.45
N GLY A 7 -12.92 -7.50 7.30
CA GLY A 7 -14.26 -7.20 7.81
C GLY A 7 -14.88 -8.33 8.65
N GLN A 8 -14.07 -9.08 9.41
CA GLN A 8 -14.51 -10.26 10.17
C GLN A 8 -15.77 -9.99 11.03
N GLU A 9 -15.77 -8.90 11.79
CA GLU A 9 -16.89 -8.49 12.64
C GLU A 9 -18.17 -8.21 11.83
N VAL A 10 -18.04 -7.68 10.61
CA VAL A 10 -19.19 -7.40 9.72
C VAL A 10 -19.83 -8.70 9.27
N TRP A 11 -19.03 -9.71 8.90
CA TRP A 11 -19.54 -11.02 8.50
C TRP A 11 -20.19 -11.76 9.67
N GLU A 12 -19.60 -11.65 10.86
CA GLU A 12 -20.16 -12.21 12.09
C GLU A 12 -21.52 -11.58 12.40
N TRP A 13 -21.62 -10.25 12.34
CA TRP A 13 -22.86 -9.53 12.60
C TRP A 13 -23.94 -9.83 11.55
N ALA A 14 -23.55 -10.06 10.31
CA ALA A 14 -24.43 -10.46 9.22
C ALA A 14 -24.88 -11.94 9.29
N GLY A 15 -24.35 -12.74 10.22
CA GLY A 15 -24.64 -14.17 10.33
C GLY A 15 -24.06 -15.01 9.18
N LEU A 16 -23.00 -14.53 8.53
CA LEU A 16 -22.36 -15.17 7.38
C LEU A 16 -21.16 -16.03 7.81
N PRO A 17 -20.74 -17.03 7.00
CA PRO A 17 -19.57 -17.86 7.31
C PRO A 17 -18.27 -17.06 7.22
N VAL A 18 -17.83 -16.50 8.35
CA VAL A 18 -16.71 -15.54 8.46
C VAL A 18 -15.45 -16.02 7.72
N LYS A 19 -15.07 -17.29 7.91
CA LYS A 19 -13.85 -17.85 7.30
C LYS A 19 -13.92 -17.85 5.77
N GLU A 20 -15.06 -18.24 5.21
CA GLU A 20 -15.28 -18.29 3.76
C GLU A 20 -15.33 -16.88 3.19
N CYS A 21 -16.05 -15.95 3.84
CA CYS A 21 -16.08 -14.54 3.45
C CYS A 21 -14.68 -13.90 3.46
N CYS A 22 -13.88 -14.19 4.48
CA CYS A 22 -12.49 -13.72 4.55
C CYS A 22 -11.62 -14.28 3.42
N GLN A 23 -11.79 -15.57 3.09
CA GLN A 23 -11.10 -16.18 1.96
C GLN A 23 -11.46 -15.47 0.63
N VAL A 24 -12.75 -15.21 0.40
CA VAL A 24 -13.24 -14.47 -0.77
C VAL A 24 -12.62 -13.07 -0.82
N MET A 25 -12.51 -12.36 0.30
CA MET A 25 -11.86 -11.06 0.36
C MET A 25 -10.34 -11.11 0.11
N LEU A 26 -9.66 -12.18 0.55
CA LEU A 26 -8.24 -12.37 0.28
C LEU A 26 -7.98 -12.60 -1.22
N ASP A 27 -8.82 -13.43 -1.83
CA ASP A 27 -8.66 -13.87 -3.23
C ASP A 27 -9.24 -12.87 -4.25
N SER A 28 -10.09 -11.94 -3.79
CA SER A 28 -10.65 -10.87 -4.62
C SER A 28 -9.56 -10.05 -5.34
N PRO A 29 -9.58 -9.98 -6.69
CA PRO A 29 -8.63 -9.18 -7.45
C PRO A 29 -8.64 -7.70 -7.06
N VAL A 30 -9.84 -7.14 -6.85
CA VAL A 30 -10.00 -5.74 -6.43
C VAL A 30 -9.31 -5.49 -5.09
N GLN A 31 -9.48 -6.40 -4.12
CA GLN A 31 -8.83 -6.28 -2.83
C GLN A 31 -7.31 -6.47 -2.91
N ARG A 32 -6.83 -7.32 -3.82
CA ARG A 32 -5.38 -7.47 -4.09
C ARG A 32 -4.78 -6.17 -4.60
N GLU A 33 -5.39 -5.54 -5.59
CA GLU A 33 -4.90 -4.26 -6.13
C GLU A 33 -5.04 -3.13 -5.09
N PHE A 34 -6.14 -3.08 -4.34
CA PHE A 34 -6.31 -2.11 -3.27
C PHE A 34 -5.20 -2.20 -2.20
N ARG A 35 -4.79 -3.43 -1.83
CA ARG A 35 -3.68 -3.63 -0.90
C ARG A 35 -2.34 -3.15 -1.46
N LYS A 36 -2.13 -3.19 -2.78
CA LYS A 36 -0.92 -2.65 -3.42
C LYS A 36 -0.90 -1.13 -3.35
N VAL A 37 -2.03 -0.46 -3.61
CA VAL A 37 -2.13 1.02 -3.56
C VAL A 37 -1.68 1.60 -2.21
N LEU A 38 -1.80 0.84 -1.11
CA LEU A 38 -1.29 1.26 0.21
C LEU A 38 0.24 1.48 0.22
N PHE A 39 0.96 0.92 -0.75
CA PHE A 39 2.40 1.08 -0.93
C PHE A 39 2.77 2.23 -1.89
N SER A 40 1.80 2.88 -2.53
CA SER A 40 2.02 3.95 -3.52
C SER A 40 2.91 5.09 -3.01
N LYS A 41 2.86 5.39 -1.72
CA LYS A 41 3.73 6.38 -1.07
C LYS A 41 4.89 5.75 -0.30
N ILE A 42 4.80 4.48 0.09
CA ILE A 42 5.85 3.80 0.85
C ILE A 42 7.07 3.54 -0.03
N VAL A 43 6.87 3.00 -1.23
CA VAL A 43 7.96 2.64 -2.17
C VAL A 43 8.80 3.86 -2.58
N PRO A 44 8.22 4.99 -3.06
CA PRO A 44 9.03 6.13 -3.50
C PRO A 44 9.77 6.80 -2.33
N ASN A 45 9.19 6.86 -1.14
CA ASN A 45 9.89 7.38 0.05
C ASN A 45 11.07 6.50 0.46
N LEU A 46 10.92 5.17 0.41
CA LEU A 46 12.02 4.24 0.72
C LEU A 46 13.13 4.31 -0.33
N LYS A 47 12.79 4.53 -1.60
CA LYS A 47 13.76 4.81 -2.68
C LYS A 47 14.52 6.12 -2.41
N LYS A 48 13.82 7.20 -2.10
CA LYS A 48 14.40 8.51 -1.77
C LYS A 48 15.39 8.45 -0.59
N LEU A 49 15.07 7.66 0.43
CA LEU A 49 15.93 7.44 1.59
C LEU A 49 17.11 6.48 1.31
N GLY A 50 17.19 5.89 0.10
CA GLY A 50 18.19 4.88 -0.25
C GLY A 50 17.95 3.51 0.38
N LEU A 51 16.82 3.32 1.06
CA LEU A 51 16.49 2.09 1.80
C LEU A 51 16.01 0.96 0.88
N LEU A 52 15.46 1.29 -0.29
CA LEU A 52 14.95 0.31 -1.25
C LEU A 52 16.06 -0.62 -1.76
N ASP A 53 17.25 -0.07 -1.99
CA ASP A 53 18.42 -0.75 -2.56
C ASP A 53 19.48 -1.14 -1.52
N ALA A 54 19.32 -0.70 -0.26
CA ALA A 54 20.20 -1.06 0.84
C ALA A 54 20.12 -2.57 1.18
N GLY A 55 21.13 -3.08 1.91
CA GLY A 55 21.13 -4.45 2.44
C GLY A 55 20.92 -5.52 1.37
N ASP A 56 21.78 -5.50 0.35
CA ASP A 56 21.77 -6.42 -0.80
C ASP A 56 20.45 -6.44 -1.60
N GLY A 57 19.66 -5.35 -1.53
CA GLY A 57 18.41 -5.24 -2.27
C GLY A 57 17.30 -6.14 -1.75
N TRP A 58 17.38 -6.61 -0.50
CA TRP A 58 16.35 -7.46 0.10
C TRP A 58 14.96 -6.84 -0.02
N LEU A 59 14.83 -5.55 0.29
CA LEU A 59 13.55 -4.84 0.26
C LEU A 59 12.99 -4.75 -1.17
N ARG A 60 13.84 -4.43 -2.16
CA ARG A 60 13.47 -4.47 -3.58
C ARG A 60 12.96 -5.84 -3.99
N GLY A 61 13.63 -6.92 -3.57
CA GLY A 61 13.17 -8.29 -3.83
C GLY A 61 11.78 -8.57 -3.28
N ARG A 62 11.54 -8.24 -2.00
CA ARG A 62 10.22 -8.43 -1.36
C ARG A 62 9.13 -7.59 -2.01
N PHE A 63 9.41 -6.35 -2.39
CA PHE A 63 8.45 -5.49 -3.09
C PHE A 63 8.20 -5.93 -4.52
N GLY A 64 9.18 -6.55 -5.18
CA GLY A 64 9.02 -7.20 -6.47
C GLY A 64 8.04 -8.39 -6.39
N GLU A 65 8.21 -9.27 -5.40
CA GLU A 65 7.28 -10.38 -5.17
C GLU A 65 5.85 -9.91 -4.85
N LEU A 66 5.71 -8.79 -4.14
CA LEU A 66 4.41 -8.18 -3.84
C LEU A 66 3.79 -7.44 -5.04
N GLY A 67 4.57 -7.20 -6.09
CA GLY A 67 4.13 -6.49 -7.30
C GLY A 67 3.83 -5.01 -7.05
N VAL A 68 4.59 -4.35 -6.16
CA VAL A 68 4.40 -2.92 -5.80
C VAL A 68 5.52 -2.02 -6.31
N LEU A 69 6.52 -2.57 -7.02
CA LEU A 69 7.62 -1.77 -7.59
C LEU A 69 7.15 -0.78 -8.68
N GLU A 70 5.95 -0.97 -9.25
CA GLU A 70 5.35 -0.01 -10.18
C GLU A 70 5.19 1.41 -9.60
N TYR A 71 5.18 1.53 -8.27
CA TYR A 71 5.08 2.81 -7.57
C TYR A 71 6.42 3.51 -7.33
N GLU A 72 7.56 2.91 -7.70
CA GLU A 72 8.87 3.43 -7.30
C GLU A 72 9.21 4.81 -7.88
N ASP A 73 8.56 5.19 -8.99
CA ASP A 73 8.71 6.48 -9.66
C ASP A 73 7.49 7.40 -9.48
N TRP A 74 6.55 7.02 -8.61
CA TRP A 74 5.42 7.88 -8.28
C TRP A 74 5.84 9.04 -7.38
N GLU A 75 5.03 10.09 -7.34
CA GLU A 75 5.28 11.28 -6.53
C GLU A 75 5.44 10.90 -5.04
N ASP A 76 6.62 11.22 -4.49
CA ASP A 76 6.91 11.03 -3.07
C ASP A 76 6.24 12.11 -2.21
N THR A 77 6.19 11.87 -0.89
CA THR A 77 5.49 12.76 0.05
C THR A 77 6.16 14.13 0.18
N GLY A 78 7.46 14.26 -0.08
CA GLY A 78 8.15 15.54 -0.05
C GLY A 78 7.69 16.49 -1.15
N ALA A 79 7.51 15.97 -2.38
CA ALA A 79 6.96 16.78 -3.48
C ALA A 79 5.51 17.25 -3.21
N GLU A 80 4.71 16.43 -2.52
CA GLU A 80 3.38 16.84 -2.05
C GLU A 80 3.45 17.98 -1.02
N TYR A 81 4.37 17.89 -0.04
CA TYR A 81 4.56 18.97 0.94
C TYR A 81 4.98 20.28 0.29
N ASP A 82 5.92 20.25 -0.66
CA ASP A 82 6.37 21.46 -1.36
C ASP A 82 5.19 22.13 -2.10
N ARG A 83 4.34 21.34 -2.76
CA ARG A 83 3.13 21.83 -3.44
C ARG A 83 2.13 22.44 -2.46
N MET A 84 1.85 21.76 -1.34
CA MET A 84 0.93 22.25 -0.30
C MET A 84 1.43 23.55 0.36
N GLN A 85 2.75 23.70 0.54
CA GLN A 85 3.35 24.93 1.08
C GLN A 85 3.29 26.10 0.08
N LEU A 86 3.45 25.85 -1.21
CA LEU A 86 3.30 26.85 -2.26
C LEU A 86 1.84 27.36 -2.34
N GLU A 87 0.85 26.49 -2.18
CA GLU A 87 -0.56 26.89 -2.14
C GLU A 87 -0.90 27.71 -0.88
N ALA A 88 -0.34 27.36 0.28
CA ALA A 88 -0.58 28.08 1.53
C ALA A 88 0.08 29.47 1.60
N SER A 89 1.13 29.71 0.81
CA SER A 89 1.85 31.00 0.76
C SER A 89 1.33 31.97 -0.31
N GLY A 90 0.40 31.52 -1.15
CA GLY A 90 -0.25 32.31 -2.20
C GLY A 90 -1.65 32.84 -1.87
N ALA A 91 -2.13 32.68 -0.63
CA ALA A 91 -3.43 33.15 -0.12
C ALA A 91 -3.29 34.37 0.79
#